data_AF-A0A261AYW8-F1
#
_entry.id   AF-A0A261AYW8-F1
#
_cell.length_a   1.000
_cell.length_b   1.000
_cell.length_c   1.000
_cell.angle_alpha   90.00
_cell.angle_beta   90.00
_cell.angle_gamma   90.00
#
_symmetry.space_group_name_H-M   'P 1'
#
loop_
_entity.id
_entity.type
_entity.pdbx_description
1 polymer ?
#
loop_
_entity_poly.entity_id
_entity_poly.type
_entity_poly.pdbx_seq_one_letter_code
_entity_poly.pdbx_strand_id
1 'polypeptide(L)'
;MSHKSTTLNSLTTQLIDPNQVWFRKLDDDKKTFIRSVISPSGIKIMESINKHCFQGRNSIYVNQFFVCALLSEILENIPANFILRINELNTSVYPFQNVLPLIGSAIKKLKSIFQGPHVFDHPIVQMAESISFILFESDGPIHLTDIGKLKNKEITFEHDAFEMINIVEFIRYLRENVQKTETTYCFPGYYKSHIEFILAQLTPRLQP
;
A
#
# COMPACT_ATOMS: atom_id res chain seq x y z
N MET A 1 5.47 -6.67 34.86
CA MET A 1 4.67 -7.38 33.84
C MET A 1 5.47 -7.43 32.56
N SER A 2 5.92 -8.61 32.14
CA SER A 2 6.76 -8.81 30.95
C SER A 2 5.86 -8.95 29.72
N HIS A 3 5.78 -7.90 28.89
CA HIS A 3 5.17 -8.01 27.57
C HIS A 3 6.11 -8.82 26.66
N LYS A 4 5.83 -10.13 26.53
CA LYS A 4 6.44 -10.96 25.46
C LYS A 4 5.88 -10.48 24.12
N SER A 5 6.64 -9.68 23.39
CA SER A 5 6.36 -9.38 21.99
C SER A 5 6.82 -10.55 21.14
N THR A 6 5.89 -11.18 20.42
CA THR A 6 6.20 -12.19 19.39
C THR A 6 6.17 -11.47 18.05
N THR A 7 7.30 -11.39 17.37
CA THR A 7 7.40 -10.86 16.01
C THR A 7 6.73 -11.85 15.06
N LEU A 8 5.59 -11.49 14.46
CA LEU A 8 5.00 -12.26 13.35
C LEU A 8 5.44 -11.63 12.03
N ASN A 9 6.13 -12.44 11.21
CA ASN A 9 6.47 -12.09 9.84
C ASN A 9 5.17 -12.13 9.00
N SER A 10 4.88 -11.00 8.35
CA SER A 10 3.79 -10.70 7.39
C SER A 10 2.48 -11.52 7.43
N LEU A 11 1.35 -10.81 7.63
CA LEU A 11 -0.01 -11.35 7.56
C LEU A 11 -0.67 -10.90 6.25
N THR A 12 -1.09 -11.86 5.45
CA THR A 12 -1.81 -11.62 4.19
C THR A 12 -3.21 -12.22 4.26
N THR A 13 -4.24 -11.46 3.89
CA THR A 13 -5.57 -12.01 3.61
C THR A 13 -5.67 -12.34 2.11
N GLN A 14 -6.19 -13.51 1.73
CA GLN A 14 -6.46 -13.90 0.33
C GLN A 14 -7.86 -14.49 0.19
N LEU A 15 -8.63 -14.02 -0.80
CA LEU A 15 -9.91 -14.59 -1.22
C LEU A 15 -9.70 -15.36 -2.52
N ILE A 16 -9.82 -16.69 -2.47
CA ILE A 16 -9.66 -17.57 -3.65
C ILE A 16 -11.01 -18.16 -4.09
N ASP A 17 -12.04 -18.00 -3.25
CA ASP A 17 -13.43 -18.43 -3.44
C ASP A 17 -14.29 -17.41 -2.65
N PRO A 18 -15.43 -16.91 -3.17
CA PRO A 18 -16.31 -15.98 -2.45
C PRO A 18 -16.71 -16.44 -1.04
N ASN A 19 -16.52 -17.72 -0.71
CA ASN A 19 -16.85 -18.30 0.59
C ASN A 19 -15.64 -18.68 1.46
N GLN A 20 -14.39 -18.37 1.06
CA GLN A 20 -13.19 -18.81 1.80
C GLN A 20 -12.14 -17.70 1.94
N VAL A 21 -11.87 -17.30 3.18
CA VAL A 21 -10.80 -16.35 3.53
C VAL A 21 -9.57 -17.11 4.00
N TRP A 22 -8.43 -16.81 3.39
CA TRP A 22 -7.14 -17.40 3.74
C TRP A 22 -6.32 -16.37 4.50
N PHE A 23 -5.89 -16.73 5.71
CA PHE A 23 -4.87 -15.99 6.44
C PHE A 23 -3.54 -16.69 6.23
N ARG A 24 -2.65 -16.05 5.50
CA ARG A 24 -1.29 -16.54 5.32
C ARG A 24 -0.41 -15.86 6.36
N LYS A 25 0.14 -16.68 7.26
CA LYS A 25 1.28 -16.29 8.09
C LYS A 25 2.53 -16.82 7.41
N LEU A 26 3.41 -15.92 6.98
CA LEU A 26 4.69 -16.27 6.40
C LEU A 26 5.73 -16.28 7.52
N ASP A 27 5.96 -17.43 8.17
CA ASP A 27 7.18 -17.61 8.96
C ASP A 27 8.31 -18.04 8.00
N ASP A 28 9.52 -17.55 8.23
CA ASP A 28 10.69 -17.67 7.32
C ASP A 28 11.01 -19.12 6.90
N ASP A 29 10.53 -20.13 7.64
CA ASP A 29 10.70 -21.55 7.30
C ASP A 29 9.40 -22.36 7.19
N LYS A 30 8.21 -21.78 7.45
CA LYS A 30 6.92 -22.50 7.40
C LYS A 30 5.78 -21.59 6.95
N LYS A 31 5.25 -21.86 5.75
CA LYS A 31 3.96 -21.30 5.30
C LYS A 31 2.85 -21.90 6.16
N THR A 32 2.40 -21.19 7.18
CA THR A 32 1.23 -21.61 7.95
C THR A 32 0.01 -21.02 7.27
N PHE A 33 -0.80 -21.90 6.68
CA PHE A 33 -2.09 -21.55 6.11
C PHE A 33 -3.15 -21.70 7.20
N ILE A 34 -3.76 -20.59 7.61
CA ILE A 34 -4.97 -20.64 8.43
C ILE A 34 -6.14 -20.49 7.45
N ARG A 35 -6.85 -21.61 7.26
CA ARG A 35 -8.11 -21.67 6.51
C ARG A 35 -9.21 -21.07 7.40
N SER A 36 -9.86 -19.99 6.98
CA SER A 36 -11.12 -19.61 7.59
C SER A 36 -12.22 -20.56 7.12
N VAL A 37 -13.09 -20.90 8.06
CA VAL A 37 -14.26 -21.76 7.89
C VAL A 37 -15.37 -20.97 7.20
N ILE A 38 -16.06 -21.64 6.27
CA ILE A 38 -17.29 -21.19 5.62
C ILE A 38 -18.26 -20.68 6.70
N SER A 39 -18.62 -19.39 6.67
CA SER A 39 -19.71 -18.88 7.50
C SER A 39 -20.41 -17.72 6.80
N PRO A 40 -21.75 -17.70 6.75
CA PRO A 40 -22.54 -16.54 6.33
C PRO A 40 -22.41 -15.31 7.25
N SER A 41 -21.59 -15.37 8.30
CA SER A 41 -21.42 -14.29 9.27
C SER A 41 -19.94 -14.00 9.54
N GLY A 42 -19.54 -12.73 9.37
CA GLY A 42 -18.19 -12.23 9.68
C GLY A 42 -17.76 -12.48 11.13
N ILE A 43 -18.70 -12.65 12.05
CA ILE A 43 -18.47 -13.00 13.46
C ILE A 43 -17.63 -14.28 13.60
N LYS A 44 -18.03 -15.39 12.93
CA LYS A 44 -17.31 -16.67 13.07
C LYS A 44 -15.91 -16.65 12.44
N ILE A 45 -15.74 -15.80 11.41
CA ILE A 45 -14.45 -15.57 10.75
C ILE A 45 -13.51 -14.87 11.74
N MET A 46 -13.96 -13.78 12.39
CA MET A 46 -13.12 -13.09 13.38
C MET A 46 -12.91 -13.88 14.68
N GLU A 47 -13.86 -14.68 15.15
CA GLU A 47 -13.61 -15.62 16.24
C GLU A 47 -12.49 -16.60 15.89
N SER A 48 -12.50 -17.12 14.66
CA SER A 48 -11.45 -18.02 14.16
C SER A 48 -10.10 -17.31 14.05
N ILE A 49 -10.06 -16.08 13.54
CA ILE A 49 -8.83 -15.26 13.47
C ILE A 49 -8.32 -14.93 14.87
N ASN A 50 -9.20 -14.52 15.78
CA ASN A 50 -8.83 -14.20 17.15
C ASN A 50 -8.27 -15.44 17.87
N LYS A 51 -8.87 -16.62 17.66
CA LYS A 51 -8.41 -17.88 18.24
C LYS A 51 -7.06 -18.33 17.66
N HIS A 52 -6.90 -18.32 16.34
CA HIS A 52 -5.74 -18.95 15.68
C HIS A 52 -4.59 -17.98 15.40
N CYS A 53 -4.89 -16.73 15.04
CA CYS A 53 -3.91 -15.72 14.69
C CYS A 53 -3.55 -14.84 15.89
N PHE A 54 -4.55 -14.31 16.59
CA PHE A 54 -4.31 -13.34 17.67
C PHE A 54 -4.12 -14.01 19.03
N GLN A 55 -4.58 -15.24 19.20
CA GLN A 55 -4.56 -16.00 20.45
C GLN A 55 -5.19 -15.22 21.62
N GLY A 56 -6.27 -14.47 21.35
CA GLY A 56 -6.94 -13.62 22.35
C GLY A 56 -6.23 -12.30 22.66
N ARG A 57 -5.15 -11.95 21.96
CA ARG A 57 -4.45 -10.66 22.14
C ARG A 57 -5.25 -9.53 21.51
N ASN A 58 -5.36 -8.42 22.23
CA ASN A 58 -5.90 -7.16 21.72
C ASN A 58 -4.86 -6.33 20.94
N SER A 59 -3.62 -6.80 20.82
CA SER A 59 -2.64 -6.17 19.96
C SER A 59 -1.67 -7.17 19.40
N ILE A 60 -1.36 -7.01 18.12
CA ILE A 60 -0.39 -7.82 17.42
C ILE A 60 0.56 -6.93 16.64
N TYR A 61 1.79 -7.43 16.47
CA TYR A 61 2.77 -6.85 15.59
C TYR A 61 2.90 -7.73 14.35
N VAL A 62 2.81 -7.12 13.18
CA VAL A 62 2.95 -7.78 11.89
C VAL A 62 3.85 -6.94 11.01
N ASN A 63 4.88 -7.50 10.40
CA ASN A 63 5.76 -6.69 9.55
C ASN A 63 5.00 -6.04 8.37
N GLN A 64 4.16 -6.83 7.67
CA GLN A 64 3.35 -6.38 6.54
C GLN A 64 1.90 -6.82 6.70
N PHE A 65 0.97 -5.89 6.50
CA PHE A 65 -0.45 -6.15 6.47
C PHE A 65 -1.01 -5.91 5.07
N PHE A 66 -1.48 -6.99 4.44
CA PHE A 66 -2.11 -6.95 3.14
C PHE A 66 -3.62 -7.16 3.26
N VAL A 67 -4.38 -6.20 2.77
CA VAL A 67 -5.84 -6.23 2.75
C VAL A 67 -6.32 -6.61 1.36
N CYS A 68 -6.89 -7.79 1.29
CA CYS A 68 -7.60 -8.29 0.12
C CYS A 68 -9.00 -8.71 0.55
N ALA A 69 -10.00 -8.14 -0.14
CA ALA A 69 -11.44 -8.33 0.06
C ALA A 69 -11.95 -8.23 1.51
N LEU A 70 -13.27 -8.14 1.70
CA LEU A 70 -13.96 -8.30 3.01
C LEU A 70 -13.52 -7.36 4.14
N LEU A 71 -13.02 -6.17 3.82
CA LEU A 71 -12.58 -5.22 4.83
C LEU A 71 -13.71 -4.83 5.80
N SER A 72 -14.94 -4.64 5.30
CA SER A 72 -16.11 -4.34 6.12
C SER A 72 -16.40 -5.43 7.15
N GLU A 73 -16.42 -6.70 6.73
CA GLU A 73 -16.68 -7.84 7.62
C GLU A 73 -15.59 -8.00 8.68
N ILE A 74 -14.33 -7.70 8.34
CA ILE A 74 -13.23 -7.71 9.29
C ILE A 74 -13.43 -6.59 10.33
N LEU A 75 -13.70 -5.36 9.88
CA LEU A 75 -13.85 -4.19 10.76
C LEU A 75 -15.04 -4.35 11.73
N GLU A 76 -16.17 -4.86 11.26
CA GLU A 76 -17.38 -5.06 12.07
C GLU A 76 -17.18 -6.07 13.21
N ASN A 77 -16.24 -6.99 13.05
CA ASN A 77 -16.07 -8.14 13.94
C ASN A 77 -14.73 -8.13 14.68
N ILE A 78 -13.95 -7.05 14.57
CA ILE A 78 -12.70 -6.89 15.30
C ILE A 78 -12.99 -6.67 16.79
N PRO A 79 -12.22 -7.31 17.71
CA PRO A 79 -12.38 -7.06 19.13
C PRO A 79 -12.25 -5.58 19.47
N ALA A 80 -13.05 -5.10 20.43
CA ALA A 80 -12.92 -3.73 20.92
C ALA A 80 -11.48 -3.46 21.39
N ASN A 81 -10.95 -2.29 21.04
CA ASN A 81 -9.58 -1.85 21.35
C ASN A 81 -8.48 -2.72 20.72
N PHE A 82 -8.77 -3.42 19.63
CA PHE A 82 -7.75 -4.14 18.88
C PHE A 82 -6.79 -3.17 18.18
N ILE A 83 -5.48 -3.37 18.35
CA ILE A 83 -4.44 -2.54 17.75
C ILE A 83 -3.48 -3.40 16.93
N LEU A 84 -3.44 -3.14 15.62
CA LEU A 84 -2.47 -3.68 14.69
C LEU A 84 -1.26 -2.75 14.59
N ARG A 85 -0.08 -3.26 14.96
CA ARG A 85 1.20 -2.58 14.76
C ARG A 85 1.88 -3.14 13.53
N ILE A 86 2.14 -2.29 12.54
CA ILE A 86 2.67 -2.67 11.23
C ILE A 86 3.81 -1.76 10.79
N ASN A 87 4.72 -2.32 9.98
CA ASN A 87 5.70 -1.51 9.25
C ASN A 87 5.24 -1.23 7.82
N GLU A 88 4.54 -2.18 7.20
CA GLU A 88 4.13 -2.10 5.80
C GLU A 88 2.62 -2.31 5.69
N LEU A 89 1.94 -1.37 5.04
CA LEU A 89 0.53 -1.46 4.73
C LEU A 89 0.36 -1.60 3.22
N ASN A 90 -0.41 -2.59 2.79
CA ASN A 90 -0.81 -2.74 1.41
C ASN A 90 -2.32 -2.98 1.32
N THR A 91 -3.05 -1.99 0.79
CA THR A 91 -4.49 -2.06 0.60
C THR A 91 -4.89 -2.09 -0.86
N SER A 92 -4.09 -2.63 -1.78
CA SER A 92 -4.19 -2.56 -3.27
C SER A 92 -5.59 -2.55 -3.95
N VAL A 93 -6.68 -2.83 -3.26
CA VAL A 93 -8.08 -2.84 -3.71
C VAL A 93 -9.00 -1.84 -2.99
N TYR A 94 -8.52 -1.15 -1.95
CA TYR A 94 -9.27 -0.22 -1.11
C TYR A 94 -8.44 1.02 -0.74
N PRO A 95 -9.10 2.15 -0.44
CA PRO A 95 -8.46 3.28 0.22
C PRO A 95 -7.84 2.86 1.55
N PHE A 96 -6.60 3.27 1.80
CA PHE A 96 -5.91 2.96 3.06
C PHE A 96 -6.62 3.58 4.28
N GLN A 97 -7.41 4.63 4.07
CA GLN A 97 -8.21 5.31 5.08
C GLN A 97 -9.16 4.33 5.78
N ASN A 98 -9.64 3.32 5.05
CA ASN A 98 -10.60 2.35 5.56
C ASN A 98 -10.00 1.43 6.64
N VAL A 99 -8.66 1.31 6.73
CA VAL A 99 -7.99 0.45 7.72
C VAL A 99 -7.36 1.22 8.87
N LEU A 100 -7.39 2.56 8.82
CA LEU A 100 -6.80 3.41 9.86
C LEU A 100 -7.31 3.14 11.27
N PRO A 101 -8.61 2.83 11.50
CA PRO A 101 -9.08 2.51 12.84
C PRO A 101 -8.35 1.33 13.50
N LEU A 102 -7.67 0.48 12.72
CA LEU A 102 -6.95 -0.69 13.21
C LEU A 102 -5.47 -0.41 13.49
N ILE A 103 -4.90 0.66 12.95
CA ILE A 103 -3.46 0.88 12.91
C ILE A 103 -3.04 1.77 14.07
N GLY A 104 -2.19 1.24 14.95
CA GLY A 104 -1.68 1.98 16.12
C GLY A 104 -0.22 2.39 16.04
N SER A 105 0.42 2.27 14.88
CA SER A 105 1.85 2.59 14.69
C SER A 105 2.12 3.42 13.45
N ALA A 106 3.25 4.11 13.44
CA ALA A 106 3.78 4.72 12.23
C ALA A 106 4.07 3.63 11.17
N ILE A 107 3.67 3.89 9.93
CA ILE A 107 3.87 2.99 8.79
C ILE A 107 5.12 3.46 8.05
N LYS A 108 6.03 2.54 7.72
CA LYS A 108 7.22 2.81 6.91
C LYS A 108 6.95 2.69 5.41
N LYS A 109 6.13 1.72 5.00
CA LYS A 109 5.77 1.52 3.59
C LYS A 109 4.26 1.47 3.39
N LEU A 110 3.76 2.25 2.44
CA LEU A 110 2.35 2.30 2.10
C LEU A 110 2.15 1.92 0.63
N LYS A 111 1.23 1.00 0.35
CA LYS A 111 0.66 0.77 -0.98
C LYS A 111 -0.85 0.90 -0.92
N SER A 112 -1.45 1.73 -1.76
CA SER A 112 -2.89 1.96 -1.79
C SER A 112 -3.39 2.35 -3.17
N ILE A 113 -4.71 2.35 -3.36
CA ILE A 113 -5.32 2.97 -4.54
C ILE A 113 -5.22 4.50 -4.41
N PHE A 114 -4.97 5.17 -5.52
CA PHE A 114 -5.02 6.62 -5.56
C PHE A 114 -6.47 7.09 -5.49
N GLN A 115 -6.69 8.23 -4.84
CA GLN A 115 -8.03 8.85 -4.74
C GLN A 115 -8.00 10.33 -5.13
N GLY A 116 -6.92 10.76 -5.77
CA GLY A 116 -6.67 12.15 -6.10
C GLY A 116 -5.63 12.82 -5.20
N PRO A 117 -5.17 14.03 -5.57
CA PRO A 117 -4.00 14.67 -4.96
C PRO A 117 -4.10 14.97 -3.45
N HIS A 118 -5.32 15.09 -2.93
CA HIS A 118 -5.56 15.35 -1.50
C HIS A 118 -4.97 14.26 -0.59
N VAL A 119 -4.76 13.03 -1.10
CA VAL A 119 -4.15 11.95 -0.32
C VAL A 119 -2.68 12.24 0.01
N PHE A 120 -1.99 13.07 -0.79
CA PHE A 120 -0.59 13.40 -0.56
C PHE A 120 -0.38 14.19 0.73
N ASP A 121 -1.37 14.95 1.19
CA ASP A 121 -1.30 15.72 2.44
C ASP A 121 -1.62 14.86 3.68
N HIS A 122 -1.99 13.60 3.50
CA HIS A 122 -2.35 12.72 4.60
C HIS A 122 -1.12 12.38 5.47
N PRO A 123 -1.20 12.45 6.82
CA PRO A 123 -0.04 12.22 7.69
C PRO A 123 0.68 10.89 7.45
N ILE A 124 -0.07 9.80 7.24
CA ILE A 124 0.53 8.49 6.93
C ILE A 124 1.31 8.48 5.61
N VAL A 125 0.86 9.24 4.61
CA VAL A 125 1.58 9.36 3.34
C VAL A 125 2.85 10.18 3.54
N GLN A 126 2.76 11.31 4.24
CA GLN A 126 3.90 12.19 4.51
C GLN A 126 4.97 11.55 5.42
N MET A 127 4.57 10.67 6.33
CA MET A 127 5.48 10.01 7.28
C MET A 127 6.11 8.71 6.74
N ALA A 128 5.50 8.07 5.74
CA ALA A 128 6.04 6.85 5.17
C ALA A 128 7.39 7.10 4.48
N GLU A 129 8.32 6.16 4.57
CA GLU A 129 9.58 6.24 3.82
C GLU A 129 9.35 5.91 2.35
N SER A 130 8.48 4.93 2.08
CA SER A 130 8.16 4.42 0.74
C SER A 130 6.66 4.42 0.51
N ILE A 131 6.22 4.96 -0.62
CA ILE A 131 4.81 4.98 -1.03
C ILE A 131 4.64 4.40 -2.43
N SER A 132 3.55 3.68 -2.63
CA SER A 132 3.07 3.20 -3.92
C SER A 132 1.59 3.50 -4.08
N PHE A 133 1.24 4.16 -5.18
CA PHE A 133 -0.14 4.40 -5.55
C PHE A 133 -0.48 3.65 -6.83
N ILE A 134 -1.58 2.90 -6.77
CA ILE A 134 -2.23 2.29 -7.94
C ILE A 134 -3.11 3.36 -8.56
N LEU A 135 -2.82 3.70 -9.81
CA LEU A 135 -3.50 4.72 -10.58
C LEU A 135 -4.52 4.09 -11.53
N PHE A 136 -5.69 4.71 -11.66
CA PHE A 136 -6.70 4.32 -12.65
C PHE A 136 -7.03 5.50 -13.56
N GLU A 137 -7.21 5.27 -14.87
CA GLU A 137 -7.58 6.32 -15.84
C GLU A 137 -8.71 7.26 -15.36
N SER A 138 -9.68 6.73 -14.60
CA SER A 138 -10.81 7.49 -14.04
C SER A 138 -10.42 8.59 -13.06
N ASP A 139 -9.23 8.53 -12.47
CA ASP A 139 -8.74 9.50 -11.49
C ASP A 139 -8.27 10.81 -12.16
N GLY A 140 -8.06 10.79 -13.47
CA GLY A 140 -7.62 11.94 -14.26
C GLY A 140 -6.14 12.31 -14.09
N PRO A 141 -5.66 13.35 -14.80
CA PRO A 141 -4.25 13.72 -14.76
C PRO A 141 -3.83 14.30 -13.40
N ILE A 142 -2.62 13.95 -12.95
CA ILE A 142 -2.02 14.45 -11.71
C ILE A 142 -1.13 15.64 -12.03
N HIS A 143 -1.33 16.76 -11.35
CA HIS A 143 -0.48 17.93 -11.52
C HIS A 143 0.91 17.70 -10.88
N LEU A 144 1.97 18.14 -11.59
CA LEU A 144 3.35 17.97 -11.12
C LEU A 144 3.62 18.69 -9.80
N THR A 145 2.94 19.81 -9.56
CA THR A 145 2.99 20.55 -8.29
C THR A 145 2.47 19.75 -7.11
N ASP A 146 1.51 18.84 -7.33
CA ASP A 146 1.02 17.95 -6.28
C ASP A 146 2.02 16.85 -5.99
N ILE A 147 2.64 16.28 -7.03
CA ILE A 147 3.72 15.30 -6.86
C ILE A 147 4.92 15.93 -6.12
N GLY A 148 5.21 17.21 -6.38
CA GLY A 148 6.26 17.98 -5.70
C GLY A 148 6.04 18.17 -4.19
N LYS A 149 4.84 17.92 -3.65
CA LYS A 149 4.58 17.94 -2.20
C LYS A 149 5.11 16.70 -1.48
N LEU A 150 5.37 15.62 -2.21
CA LEU A 150 5.83 14.36 -1.66
C LEU A 150 7.30 14.45 -1.26
N LYS A 151 7.62 13.97 -0.05
CA LYS A 151 8.97 14.02 0.54
C LYS A 151 9.51 12.63 0.86
N ASN A 152 8.86 11.60 0.34
CA ASN A 152 9.20 10.21 0.57
C ASN A 152 10.53 9.86 -0.10
N LYS A 153 11.24 8.86 0.44
CA LYS A 153 12.49 8.35 -0.15
C LYS A 153 12.21 7.54 -1.40
N GLU A 154 11.09 6.84 -1.45
CA GLU A 154 10.67 6.04 -2.60
C GLU A 154 9.21 6.35 -2.93
N ILE A 155 8.95 6.66 -4.19
CA ILE A 155 7.62 6.98 -4.70
C ILE A 155 7.38 6.14 -5.93
N THR A 156 6.34 5.30 -5.89
CA THR A 156 5.94 4.46 -7.01
C THR A 156 4.55 4.85 -7.50
N PHE A 157 4.41 5.04 -8.80
CA PHE A 157 3.11 5.19 -9.46
C PHE A 157 2.90 3.98 -10.38
N GLU A 158 1.97 3.10 -10.01
CA GLU A 158 1.70 1.85 -10.72
C GLU A 158 0.48 1.99 -11.66
N HIS A 159 0.40 1.12 -12.67
CA HIS A 159 -0.68 1.06 -13.67
C HIS A 159 -0.70 2.26 -14.62
N ASP A 160 -1.82 3.00 -14.72
CA ASP A 160 -2.13 4.01 -15.76
C ASP A 160 -1.34 5.32 -15.59
N ALA A 161 -0.10 5.22 -15.11
CA ALA A 161 0.76 6.33 -14.78
C ALA A 161 1.15 7.16 -16.01
N PHE A 162 1.18 6.58 -17.22
CA PHE A 162 1.58 7.31 -18.42
C PHE A 162 0.43 8.19 -18.96
N GLU A 163 -0.80 7.74 -18.74
CA GLU A 163 -2.03 8.44 -19.05
C GLU A 163 -2.26 9.59 -18.06
N MET A 164 -1.85 9.39 -16.80
CA MET A 164 -2.12 10.34 -15.71
C MET A 164 -0.97 11.30 -15.41
N ILE A 165 0.28 10.94 -15.71
CA ILE A 165 1.46 11.78 -15.45
C ILE A 165 2.20 11.98 -16.76
N ASN A 166 2.32 13.24 -17.18
CA ASN A 166 3.20 13.58 -18.30
C ASN A 166 4.66 13.40 -17.85
N ILE A 167 5.21 12.20 -18.09
CA ILE A 167 6.56 11.80 -17.67
C ILE A 167 7.64 12.74 -18.21
N VAL A 168 7.48 13.28 -19.43
CA VAL A 168 8.44 14.19 -20.03
C VAL A 168 8.49 15.51 -19.25
N GLU A 169 7.33 16.10 -19.00
CA GLU A 169 7.24 17.32 -18.18
C GLU A 169 7.65 17.07 -16.73
N PHE A 170 7.34 15.89 -16.17
CA PHE A 170 7.79 15.50 -14.85
C PHE A 170 9.32 15.45 -14.75
N ILE A 171 10.00 14.84 -15.72
CA ILE A 171 11.47 14.79 -15.74
C ILE A 171 12.07 16.19 -15.91
N ARG A 172 11.46 17.07 -16.72
CA ARG A 172 11.87 18.48 -16.83
C ARG A 172 11.69 19.22 -15.50
N TYR A 173 10.52 19.08 -14.88
CA TYR A 173 10.21 19.63 -13.57
C TYR A 173 11.24 19.20 -12.52
N LEU A 174 11.60 17.91 -12.47
CA LEU A 174 12.64 17.42 -11.57
C LEU A 174 14.00 18.09 -11.85
N ARG A 175 14.43 18.19 -13.11
CA ARG A 175 15.71 18.84 -13.47
C ARG A 175 15.77 20.32 -13.03
N GLU A 176 14.66 21.03 -13.14
CA GLU A 176 14.57 22.46 -12.84
C GLU A 176 14.40 22.76 -11.35
N ASN A 177 13.63 21.94 -10.64
CA ASN A 177 13.21 22.23 -9.26
C ASN A 177 13.99 21.44 -8.21
N VAL A 178 14.71 20.38 -8.60
CA VAL A 178 15.29 19.43 -7.66
C VAL A 178 16.81 19.46 -7.71
N GLN A 179 17.41 20.32 -6.89
CA GLN A 179 18.80 20.13 -6.47
C GLN A 179 18.84 19.01 -5.41
N LYS A 180 19.22 17.80 -5.82
CA LYS A 180 19.56 16.65 -4.96
C LYS A 180 18.43 16.15 -4.04
N THR A 181 17.35 15.58 -4.57
CA THR A 181 16.55 14.65 -3.75
C THR A 181 17.22 13.28 -3.76
N GLU A 182 17.25 12.63 -2.59
CA GLU A 182 17.52 11.19 -2.46
C GLU A 182 16.26 10.36 -2.81
N THR A 183 15.25 11.00 -3.41
CA THR A 183 13.97 10.37 -3.77
C THR A 183 14.13 9.56 -5.04
N THR A 184 13.79 8.27 -4.95
CA THR A 184 13.67 7.38 -6.10
C THR A 184 12.22 7.38 -6.58
N TYR A 185 12.01 7.73 -7.84
CA TYR A 185 10.72 7.61 -8.51
C TYR A 185 10.69 6.35 -9.36
N CYS A 186 9.70 5.49 -9.11
CA CYS A 186 9.48 4.25 -9.82
C CYS A 186 8.18 4.31 -10.60
N PHE A 187 8.25 3.92 -11.86
CA PHE A 187 7.09 3.75 -12.68
C PHE A 187 7.21 2.34 -13.31
N PRO A 188 6.57 1.30 -12.76
CA PRO A 188 6.60 -0.04 -13.32
C PRO A 188 5.66 -0.18 -14.52
N GLY A 189 5.94 -1.14 -15.41
CA GLY A 189 5.06 -1.47 -16.54
C GLY A 189 5.43 -0.84 -17.89
N TYR A 190 6.61 -0.25 -18.03
CA TYR A 190 7.00 0.40 -19.29
C TYR A 190 7.52 -0.62 -20.30
N TYR A 191 6.87 -0.68 -21.46
CA TYR A 191 7.45 -1.26 -22.65
C TYR A 191 8.64 -0.43 -23.12
N LYS A 192 9.65 -1.10 -23.70
CA LYS A 192 10.86 -0.46 -24.23
C LYS A 192 10.56 0.73 -25.16
N SER A 193 9.53 0.62 -25.99
CA SER A 193 9.08 1.66 -26.92
C SER A 193 8.64 2.96 -26.23
N HIS A 194 7.95 2.88 -25.09
CA HIS A 194 7.55 4.06 -24.32
C HIS A 194 8.77 4.78 -23.74
N ILE A 195 9.75 4.02 -23.24
CA ILE A 195 11.02 4.58 -22.73
C ILE A 195 11.78 5.27 -23.86
N GLU A 196 11.91 4.63 -25.02
CA GLU A 196 12.58 5.21 -26.20
C GLU A 196 11.90 6.52 -26.65
N PHE A 197 10.58 6.56 -26.67
CA PHE A 197 9.81 7.77 -26.99
C PHE A 197 10.06 8.91 -26.00
N ILE A 198 10.04 8.63 -24.69
CA ILE A 198 10.38 9.61 -23.65
C ILE A 198 11.81 10.14 -23.86
N LEU A 199 12.78 9.26 -24.06
CA LEU A 199 14.18 9.64 -24.24
C LEU A 199 14.38 10.53 -25.48
N ALA A 200 13.71 10.24 -26.59
CA ALA A 200 13.75 11.07 -27.80
C ALA A 200 13.25 12.50 -27.54
N GLN A 201 12.22 12.67 -26.71
CA GLN A 201 11.69 14.00 -26.35
C GLN A 201 12.54 14.78 -25.34
N LEU A 202 13.36 14.08 -24.56
CA LEU A 202 14.27 14.69 -23.59
C LEU A 202 15.63 15.06 -24.18
N THR A 203 15.94 14.57 -25.39
CA THR A 203 17.16 14.92 -26.10
C THR A 203 16.99 16.32 -26.68
N PRO A 204 17.92 17.27 -26.43
CA PRO A 204 17.85 18.57 -27.07
C PRO A 204 17.89 18.36 -28.58
N ARG A 205 16.90 18.91 -29.30
CA ARG A 205 16.92 18.91 -30.76
C ARG A 205 18.23 19.59 -31.17
N LEU A 206 19.12 18.84 -31.82
CA LEU A 206 20.23 19.44 -32.57
C LEU A 206 19.55 20.36 -33.60
N GLN A 207 19.52 21.66 -33.32
CA GLN A 207 19.11 22.65 -34.31
C GLN A 207 20.24 22.71 -35.36
N PRO A 208 19.94 22.52 -36.65
CA PRO A 208 20.85 22.95 -37.71
C PRO A 208 20.96 24.48 -37.74
#